data_AF-A0A2V6H519-F1
#
_entry.id   AF-A0A2V6H519-F1
#
_cell.length_a   1.000
_cell.length_b   1.000
_cell.length_c   1.000
_cell.angle_alpha   90.00
_cell.angle_beta   90.00
_cell.angle_gamma   90.00
#
_symmetry.space_group_name_H-M   'P 1'
#
loop_
_entity.id
_entity.type
_entity.pdbx_description
1 polymer ?
#
loop_
_entity_poly.entity_id
_entity_poly.type
_entity_poly.pdbx_seq_one_letter_code
_entity_poly.pdbx_strand_id
1 'polypeptide(L)'
;PVFPNTSKFRLPEDGNTPIIMVGPGTGVAPFRAYLQERKAIGAKGKNWLFFGSQHRHCNYFYDDEFEQHRRDGLLTRLDLAWSRDHVDKSYVQHKMLEHAAEIWKWLDADGAHTNEYVEKLKTDRRYKRDVY
;
A
#
# COMPACT_ATOMS: atom_id res chain seq x y z
N PRO A 1 -11.77 -23.19 23.54
CA PRO A 1 -12.14 -21.77 23.34
C PRO A 1 -11.51 -21.21 22.07
N VAL A 2 -12.32 -20.67 21.16
CA VAL A 2 -11.83 -19.92 19.98
C VAL A 2 -11.78 -18.46 20.39
N PHE A 3 -10.58 -17.85 20.37
CA PHE A 3 -10.41 -16.44 20.62
C PHE A 3 -10.50 -15.70 19.29
N PRO A 4 -11.54 -14.88 19.04
CA PRO A 4 -11.61 -14.11 17.81
C PRO A 4 -10.45 -13.12 17.76
N ASN A 5 -9.68 -13.16 16.67
CA ASN A 5 -8.61 -12.21 16.44
C ASN A 5 -9.21 -10.81 16.23
N THR A 6 -8.98 -9.90 17.17
CA THR A 6 -9.39 -8.49 17.13
C THR A 6 -8.46 -7.63 16.26
N SER A 7 -7.77 -8.26 15.32
CA SER A 7 -6.95 -7.61 14.30
C SER A 7 -7.73 -6.43 13.67
N LYS A 8 -7.16 -5.23 13.83
CA LYS A 8 -7.60 -3.99 13.18
C LYS A 8 -7.22 -3.95 11.70
N PHE A 9 -6.59 -5.00 11.19
CA PHE A 9 -6.25 -5.15 9.78
C PHE A 9 -7.44 -5.76 9.05
N ARG A 10 -8.38 -4.91 8.63
CA ARG A 10 -9.55 -5.28 7.80
C ARG A 10 -9.73 -4.28 6.66
N LEU A 11 -10.41 -4.68 5.60
CA LEU A 11 -10.89 -3.74 4.59
C LEU A 11 -11.98 -2.82 5.19
N PRO A 12 -12.12 -1.59 4.68
CA PRO A 12 -13.29 -0.77 5.00
C PRO A 12 -14.58 -1.46 4.54
N GLU A 13 -15.66 -1.31 5.32
CA GLU A 13 -16.97 -1.90 4.99
C GLU A 13 -17.53 -1.35 3.66
N ASP A 14 -17.30 -0.07 3.39
CA ASP A 14 -17.63 0.53 2.10
C ASP A 14 -16.56 0.23 1.05
N GLY A 15 -16.94 -0.56 0.04
CA GLY A 15 -16.09 -0.90 -1.10
C GLY A 15 -15.67 0.30 -1.97
N ASN A 16 -16.26 1.49 -1.78
CA ASN A 16 -15.86 2.71 -2.49
C ASN A 16 -14.78 3.52 -1.76
N THR A 17 -14.55 3.27 -0.48
CA THR A 17 -13.51 3.96 0.29
C THR A 17 -12.14 3.65 -0.31
N PRO A 18 -11.30 4.63 -0.67
CA PRO A 18 -9.96 4.34 -1.17
C PRO A 18 -9.10 3.64 -0.12
N ILE A 19 -8.15 2.80 -0.56
CA ILE A 19 -7.17 2.20 0.35
C ILE A 19 -5.75 2.50 -0.09
N ILE A 20 -4.89 2.82 0.89
CA ILE A 20 -3.44 2.91 0.72
C ILE A 20 -2.81 1.78 1.53
N MET A 21 -2.06 0.94 0.83
CA MET A 21 -1.46 -0.28 1.34
C MET A 21 0.05 -0.16 1.27
N VAL A 22 0.74 -0.34 2.40
CA VAL A 22 2.21 -0.36 2.43
C VAL A 22 2.69 -1.69 3.00
N GLY A 23 3.32 -2.50 2.14
CA GLY A 23 3.73 -3.87 2.46
C GLY A 23 5.04 -4.26 1.79
N PRO A 24 6.20 -3.94 2.38
CA PRO A 24 7.48 -4.41 1.87
C PRO A 24 7.70 -5.91 2.15
N GLY A 25 8.35 -6.60 1.21
CA GLY A 25 8.70 -8.02 1.31
C GLY A 25 7.48 -8.91 1.53
N THR A 26 7.57 -9.84 2.48
CA THR A 26 6.47 -10.75 2.83
C THR A 26 5.26 -10.04 3.44
N GLY A 27 5.43 -8.79 3.91
CA GLY A 27 4.34 -7.93 4.38
C GLY A 27 3.30 -7.58 3.31
N VAL A 28 3.54 -7.93 2.04
CA VAL A 28 2.58 -7.75 0.94
C VAL A 28 1.43 -8.77 0.95
N ALA A 29 1.63 -9.93 1.58
CA ALA A 29 0.69 -11.06 1.53
C ALA A 29 -0.77 -10.70 1.87
N PRO A 30 -1.07 -9.93 2.94
CA PRO A 30 -2.46 -9.62 3.24
C PRO A 30 -3.08 -8.59 2.28
N PHE A 31 -2.27 -7.74 1.62
CA PHE A 31 -2.76 -6.81 0.60
C PHE A 31 -3.11 -7.50 -0.71
N ARG A 32 -2.43 -8.60 -1.02
CA ARG A 32 -2.86 -9.50 -2.10
C ARG A 32 -4.29 -10.01 -1.84
N ALA A 33 -4.57 -10.46 -0.62
CA ALA A 33 -5.92 -10.90 -0.24
C ALA A 33 -6.95 -9.76 -0.34
N TYR A 34 -6.59 -8.54 0.09
CA TYR A 34 -7.46 -7.38 -0.04
C TYR A 34 -7.86 -7.07 -1.49
N LEU A 35 -6.89 -7.12 -2.41
CA LEU A 35 -7.14 -6.89 -3.83
C LEU A 35 -8.05 -7.98 -4.41
N GLN A 36 -7.82 -9.24 -4.04
CA GLN A 36 -8.67 -10.35 -4.46
C GLN A 36 -10.10 -10.20 -3.96
N GLU A 37 -10.29 -9.83 -2.69
CA GLU A 37 -11.60 -9.57 -2.11
C GLU A 37 -12.30 -8.40 -2.80
N ARG A 38 -11.60 -7.27 -3.01
CA ARG A 38 -12.13 -6.11 -3.72
C ARG A 38 -12.53 -6.43 -5.15
N LYS A 39 -11.75 -7.25 -5.85
CA LYS A 39 -12.09 -7.75 -7.18
C LYS A 39 -13.36 -8.60 -7.14
N ALA A 40 -13.45 -9.52 -6.17
CA ALA A 40 -14.58 -10.44 -6.03
C ALA A 40 -15.90 -9.73 -5.73
N ILE A 41 -15.89 -8.71 -4.87
CA ILE A 41 -17.09 -7.94 -4.53
C ILE A 41 -17.38 -6.79 -5.51
N GLY A 42 -16.54 -6.61 -6.54
CA GLY A 42 -16.70 -5.54 -7.52
C GLY A 42 -16.51 -4.13 -6.98
N ALA A 43 -15.73 -3.98 -5.90
CA ALA A 43 -15.42 -2.71 -5.25
C ALA A 43 -14.87 -1.67 -6.25
N LYS A 44 -15.30 -0.41 -6.12
CA LYS A 44 -14.92 0.68 -7.02
C LYS A 44 -13.94 1.67 -6.39
N GLY A 45 -13.68 1.54 -5.10
CA GLY A 45 -12.71 2.37 -4.39
C GLY A 45 -11.31 2.20 -4.96
N LYS A 46 -10.57 3.31 -5.00
CA LYS A 46 -9.20 3.32 -5.52
C LYS A 46 -8.29 2.46 -4.63
N ASN A 47 -7.31 1.80 -5.24
CA ASN A 47 -6.34 0.95 -4.54
C ASN A 47 -4.93 1.40 -4.87
N TRP A 48 -4.15 1.74 -3.83
CA TRP A 48 -2.75 2.09 -3.99
C TRP A 48 -1.87 1.15 -3.18
N LEU A 49 -0.95 0.46 -3.85
CA LEU A 49 0.04 -0.39 -3.22
C LEU A 49 1.45 0.22 -3.31
N PHE A 50 2.10 0.37 -2.16
CA PHE A 50 3.54 0.57 -2.04
C PHE A 50 4.19 -0.78 -1.69
N PHE A 51 4.99 -1.29 -2.60
CA PHE A 51 5.77 -2.51 -2.42
C PHE A 51 7.27 -2.19 -2.42
N GLY A 52 8.05 -2.91 -1.63
CA GLY A 52 9.50 -2.78 -1.69
C GLY A 52 10.22 -4.05 -1.25
N SER A 53 11.37 -4.30 -1.86
CA SER A 53 12.19 -5.48 -1.57
C SER A 53 13.67 -5.21 -1.89
N GLN A 54 14.48 -6.26 -1.90
CA GLN A 54 15.90 -6.16 -2.23
C GLN A 54 16.10 -5.93 -3.73
N HIS A 55 15.74 -6.91 -4.54
CA HIS A 55 15.92 -6.88 -5.99
C HIS A 55 14.63 -7.11 -6.76
N ARG A 56 14.43 -6.40 -7.86
CA ARG A 56 13.27 -6.60 -8.73
C ARG A 56 13.24 -8.00 -9.34
N HIS A 57 14.38 -8.49 -9.81
CA HIS A 57 14.45 -9.72 -10.61
C HIS A 57 14.14 -11.02 -9.83
N CYS A 58 14.36 -11.04 -8.50
CA CYS A 58 14.15 -12.24 -7.69
C CYS A 58 13.31 -12.02 -6.42
N ASN A 59 12.95 -10.78 -6.10
CA ASN A 59 12.18 -10.46 -4.89
C ASN A 59 10.96 -9.58 -5.17
N TYR A 60 10.50 -9.53 -6.42
CA TYR A 60 9.20 -8.97 -6.76
C TYR A 60 8.12 -10.05 -6.64
N PHE A 61 7.55 -10.20 -5.45
CA PHE A 61 6.50 -11.19 -5.21
C PHE A 61 5.21 -10.80 -5.92
N TYR A 62 4.58 -11.76 -6.61
CA TYR A 62 3.30 -11.60 -7.31
C TYR A 62 3.32 -10.47 -8.36
N ASP A 63 4.46 -10.27 -9.02
CA ASP A 63 4.67 -9.23 -10.02
C ASP A 63 3.64 -9.26 -11.15
N ASP A 64 3.45 -10.43 -11.77
CA ASP A 64 2.47 -10.63 -12.83
C ASP A 64 1.04 -10.29 -12.37
N GLU A 65 0.69 -10.69 -11.14
CA GLU A 65 -0.64 -10.44 -10.57
C GLU A 65 -0.85 -8.94 -10.31
N PHE A 66 0.13 -8.23 -9.76
CA PHE A 66 0.01 -6.79 -9.50
C PHE A 66 0.02 -5.96 -10.77
N GLU A 67 0.83 -6.32 -11.77
CA GLU A 67 0.80 -5.66 -13.08
C GLU A 67 -0.52 -5.92 -13.80
N GLN A 68 -1.09 -7.13 -13.69
CA GLN A 68 -2.40 -7.42 -14.24
C GLN A 68 -3.49 -6.60 -13.54
N HIS A 69 -3.48 -6.52 -12.20
CA HIS A 69 -4.45 -5.70 -11.46
C HIS A 69 -4.33 -4.21 -11.82
N ARG A 70 -3.11 -3.73 -12.14
CA ARG A 70 -2.89 -2.36 -12.63
C ARG A 70 -3.47 -2.15 -14.02
N ARG A 71 -3.30 -3.11 -14.93
CA ARG A 71 -3.90 -3.09 -16.28
C ARG A 71 -5.41 -3.16 -16.24
N ASP A 72 -5.97 -3.99 -15.36
CA ASP A 72 -7.41 -4.14 -15.14
C ASP A 72 -8.04 -2.91 -14.45
N GLY A 73 -7.23 -1.96 -13.98
CA GLY A 73 -7.69 -0.78 -13.25
C GLY A 73 -8.10 -1.03 -11.80
N LEU A 74 -8.04 -2.29 -11.33
CA LEU A 74 -8.25 -2.61 -9.91
C LEU A 74 -7.20 -1.90 -9.06
N LEU A 75 -5.94 -1.99 -9.44
CA LEU A 75 -4.84 -1.34 -8.75
C LEU A 75 -4.56 0.02 -9.39
N THR A 76 -5.14 1.06 -8.80
CA THR A 76 -5.06 2.44 -9.30
C THR A 76 -3.62 2.93 -9.37
N ARG A 77 -2.79 2.57 -8.38
CA ARG A 77 -1.38 2.97 -8.31
C ARG A 77 -0.51 1.87 -7.70
N LEU A 78 0.67 1.68 -8.28
CA LEU A 78 1.71 0.75 -7.83
C LEU A 78 3.04 1.48 -7.74
N ASP A 79 3.57 1.61 -6.54
CA ASP A 79 4.87 2.23 -6.31
C ASP A 79 5.85 1.21 -5.75
N LEU A 80 7.02 1.11 -6.39
CA LEU A 80 8.00 0.06 -6.18
C LEU A 80 9.32 0.65 -5.66
N ALA A 81 9.87 0.02 -4.63
CA ALA A 81 11.15 0.40 -4.03
C ALA A 81 12.13 -0.79 -3.97
N TRP A 82 13.28 -0.65 -4.64
CA TRP A 82 14.31 -1.69 -4.71
C TRP A 82 15.57 -1.24 -3.97
N SER A 83 15.82 -1.84 -2.82
CA SER A 83 16.89 -1.38 -1.92
C SER A 83 18.30 -1.77 -2.37
N ARG A 84 18.43 -2.67 -3.36
CA ARG A 84 19.73 -3.22 -3.82
C ARG A 84 19.92 -3.20 -5.34
N ASP A 85 19.00 -2.64 -6.12
CA ASP A 85 19.15 -2.57 -7.59
C ASP A 85 19.97 -1.36 -8.06
N HIS A 86 20.17 -0.36 -7.19
CA HIS A 86 20.96 0.84 -7.46
C HIS A 86 21.92 1.15 -6.31
N VAL A 87 22.89 2.03 -6.58
CA VAL A 87 23.84 2.53 -5.56
C VAL A 87 23.07 3.24 -4.45
N ASP A 88 22.08 4.05 -4.81
CA ASP A 88 21.20 4.72 -3.86
C ASP A 88 20.08 3.79 -3.40
N LYS A 89 19.93 3.67 -2.07
CA LYS A 89 18.94 2.78 -1.47
C LYS A 89 17.54 3.35 -1.61
N SER A 90 16.68 2.66 -2.34
CA SER A 90 15.25 2.98 -2.42
C SER A 90 14.44 2.14 -1.43
N TYR A 91 13.67 2.81 -0.58
CA TYR A 91 12.76 2.18 0.38
C TYR A 91 11.33 2.73 0.22
N VAL A 92 10.34 1.99 0.74
CA VAL A 92 8.92 2.38 0.64
C VAL A 92 8.65 3.77 1.23
N GLN A 93 9.32 4.16 2.32
CA GLN A 93 9.17 5.51 2.88
C GLN A 93 9.70 6.61 1.96
N HIS A 94 10.70 6.35 1.12
CA HIS A 94 11.16 7.31 0.12
C HIS A 94 10.08 7.51 -0.95
N LYS A 95 9.47 6.42 -1.43
CA LYS A 95 8.34 6.48 -2.37
C LYS A 95 7.11 7.17 -1.78
N MET A 96 6.85 6.98 -0.50
CA MET A 96 5.77 7.70 0.17
C MET A 96 6.07 9.20 0.28
N LEU A 97 7.30 9.59 0.59
CA LEU A 97 7.72 11.00 0.61
C LEU A 97 7.61 11.65 -0.78
N GLU A 98 8.08 10.98 -1.83
CA GLU A 98 7.92 11.41 -3.23
C GLU A 98 6.45 11.66 -3.61
N HIS A 99 5.51 10.98 -2.95
CA HIS A 99 4.08 11.04 -3.23
C HIS A 99 3.25 11.63 -2.08
N ALA A 100 3.89 12.34 -1.15
CA ALA A 100 3.25 12.76 0.09
C ALA A 100 2.01 13.65 -0.13
N ALA A 101 2.05 14.54 -1.13
CA ALA A 101 0.91 15.39 -1.47
C ALA A 101 -0.32 14.60 -1.96
N GLU A 102 -0.12 13.57 -2.79
CA GLU A 102 -1.21 12.73 -3.28
C GLU A 102 -1.72 11.78 -2.19
N ILE A 103 -0.82 11.25 -1.35
CA ILE A 103 -1.21 10.51 -0.14
C ILE A 103 -2.08 11.38 0.76
N TRP A 104 -1.67 12.63 1.02
CA TRP A 104 -2.45 13.56 1.84
C TRP A 104 -3.84 13.81 1.25
N LYS A 105 -3.92 14.05 -0.07
CA LYS A 105 -5.20 14.22 -0.77
C LYS A 105 -6.13 13.03 -0.58
N TRP A 106 -5.62 11.80 -0.74
CA TRP A 106 -6.43 10.60 -0.55
C TRP A 106 -6.91 10.45 0.90
N LEU A 107 -6.08 10.82 1.87
CA LEU A 107 -6.41 10.76 3.29
C LEU A 107 -7.45 11.81 3.70
N ASP A 108 -7.20 13.07 3.35
CA ASP A 108 -7.96 14.23 3.85
C ASP A 108 -9.24 14.46 3.05
N ALA A 109 -9.16 14.39 1.71
CA ALA A 109 -10.30 14.65 0.84
C ALA A 109 -11.13 13.39 0.56
N ASP A 110 -10.48 12.24 0.31
CA ASP A 110 -11.17 11.01 -0.11
C ASP A 110 -11.40 10.03 1.07
N GLY A 111 -10.96 10.34 2.29
CA GLY A 111 -11.17 9.52 3.48
C GLY A 111 -10.49 8.14 3.43
N ALA A 112 -9.34 8.04 2.76
CA ALA A 112 -8.69 6.76 2.49
C ALA A 112 -8.34 5.96 3.76
N HIS A 113 -8.65 4.67 3.74
CA HIS A 113 -8.27 3.73 4.79
C HIS A 113 -6.82 3.27 4.60
N THR A 114 -6.04 3.20 5.69
CA THR A 114 -4.63 2.81 5.64
C THR A 114 -4.26 1.79 6.70
N ASN A 115 -3.19 1.03 6.48
CA ASN A 115 -2.66 0.12 7.49
C ASN A 115 -1.80 0.86 8.54
N GLU A 116 -1.56 0.21 9.68
CA GLU A 116 -0.83 0.77 10.84
C GLU A 116 0.55 1.35 10.48
N TYR A 117 1.20 0.84 9.43
CA TYR A 117 2.48 1.36 8.95
C TYR A 117 2.37 2.83 8.51
N VAL A 118 1.30 3.17 7.77
CA VAL A 118 1.06 4.54 7.29
C VAL A 118 0.71 5.47 8.45
N GLU A 119 -0.11 4.98 9.40
CA GLU A 119 -0.47 5.75 10.60
C GLU A 119 0.74 6.08 11.48
N LYS A 120 1.69 5.15 11.63
CA LYS A 120 2.97 5.41 12.31
C LYS A 120 3.80 6.48 11.61
N LEU A 121 3.82 6.49 10.28
CA LEU A 121 4.56 7.52 9.54
C LEU A 121 3.94 8.92 9.68
N LYS A 122 2.61 9.05 9.73
CA LYS A 122 1.94 10.34 10.01
C LYS A 122 2.33 10.94 11.37
N THR A 123 2.64 10.09 12.34
CA THR A 123 2.99 10.51 13.70
C THR A 123 4.48 10.71 13.90
N ASP A 124 5.34 10.17 13.02
CA ASP A 124 6.79 10.41 13.08
C ASP A 124 7.10 11.88 12.73
N ARG A 125 7.79 12.56 13.66
CA ARG A 125 8.19 13.97 13.51
C ARG A 125 9.11 14.20 12.31
N ARG A 126 9.82 13.17 11.82
CA ARG A 126 10.64 13.25 10.61
C ARG A 126 9.79 13.42 9.36
N TYR A 127 8.72 12.63 9.21
CA TYR A 127 7.81 12.73 8.06
C TYR A 127 7.11 14.10 8.04
N LYS A 128 6.67 14.62 9.20
CA LYS A 128 6.04 15.94 9.27
C LYS A 128 6.93 17.08 8.82
N ARG A 129 8.26 16.96 8.95
CA ARG A 129 9.21 18.03 8.63
C ARG A 129 9.60 18.05 7.14
N ASP A 130 9.47 16.92 6.47
CA ASP A 130 9.78 16.77 5.03
C ASP A 130 8.53 16.93 4.15
N VAL A 131 7.32 16.89 4.73
CA VAL A 131 6.03 16.96 4.02
C VAL A 131 5.26 18.26 4.26
N TYR A 132 5.43 18.92 5.42
CA TYR A 132 4.84 20.24 5.72
C TYR A 132 5.90 21.34 5.71
#